data_AF-A0A969JGW0-F1
#
_entry.id   AF-A0A969JGW0-F1
#
_cell.length_a   1.000
_cell.length_b   1.000
_cell.length_c   1.000
_cell.angle_alpha   90.00
_cell.angle_beta   90.00
_cell.angle_gamma   90.00
#
_symmetry.space_group_name_H-M   'P 1'
#
loop_
_entity.id
_entity.type
_entity.pdbx_description
1 polymer ?
#
loop_
_entity_poly.entity_id
_entity_poly.type
_entity_poly.pdbx_seq_one_letter_code
_entity_poly.pdbx_strand_id
1 'polypeptide(L)'
;MESALLKKEVAKVMSIIDTMFANIPNQIFIRDAEKYYHSMMHLMLTYLGTYIESEVNTSDGRIDSIVHAPKYIYAFEFKLDASADAALKQIHEKGYLSKYKHRKKTLSSLWTIKY
;
A
#
# COMPACT_ATOMS: atom_id res chain seq x y z
N MET A 1 -5.82 8.78 7.98
CA MET A 1 -5.63 7.66 7.04
C MET A 1 -6.82 6.70 7.06
N GLU A 2 -7.15 6.10 8.21
CA GLU A 2 -8.28 5.16 8.37
C GLU A 2 -9.58 5.64 7.72
N SER A 3 -10.07 6.83 8.07
CA SER A 3 -11.29 7.41 7.47
C SER A 3 -11.25 7.49 5.94
N ALA A 4 -10.07 7.77 5.36
CA ALA A 4 -9.90 7.84 3.90
C ALA A 4 -9.98 6.45 3.27
N LEU A 5 -9.36 5.43 3.89
CA LEU A 5 -9.47 4.02 3.50
C LEU A 5 -10.92 3.50 3.63
N LEU A 6 -11.66 3.94 4.64
CA LEU A 6 -13.07 3.57 4.82
C LEU A 6 -14.01 4.17 3.77
N LYS A 7 -13.63 5.32 3.19
CA LYS A 7 -14.43 6.04 2.18
C LYS A 7 -13.94 5.85 0.75
N LYS A 8 -12.86 5.08 0.53
CA LYS A 8 -12.18 4.96 -0.76
C LYS A 8 -11.69 6.31 -1.32
N GLU A 9 -11.28 7.21 -0.42
CA GLU A 9 -10.67 8.50 -0.76
C GLU A 9 -9.19 8.29 -1.14
N VAL A 10 -8.94 7.62 -2.27
CA VAL A 10 -7.61 7.20 -2.73
C VAL A 10 -6.61 8.35 -2.76
N ALA A 11 -6.96 9.48 -3.39
CA ALA A 11 -6.08 10.64 -3.47
C ALA A 11 -5.67 11.18 -2.09
N LYS A 12 -6.57 11.09 -1.12
CA LYS A 12 -6.31 11.51 0.26
C LYS A 12 -5.44 10.51 1.02
N VAL A 13 -5.61 9.21 0.77
CA VAL A 13 -4.69 8.18 1.27
C VAL A 13 -3.27 8.50 0.80
N MET A 14 -3.09 8.77 -0.50
CA MET A 14 -1.79 9.13 -1.07
C MET A 14 -1.20 10.40 -0.45
N SER A 15 -1.96 11.48 -0.42
CA SER A 15 -1.52 12.75 0.17
C SER A 15 -1.12 12.62 1.65
N ILE A 16 -1.81 11.76 2.41
CA ILE A 16 -1.46 11.48 3.80
C ILE A 16 -0.13 10.72 3.87
N ILE A 17 0.12 9.73 3.01
CA ILE A 17 1.40 9.00 2.92
C ILE A 17 2.53 9.98 2.59
N ASP A 18 2.36 10.82 1.56
CA ASP A 18 3.35 11.81 1.13
C ASP A 18 3.72 12.75 2.29
N THR A 19 2.70 13.27 2.98
CA THR A 19 2.88 14.17 4.13
C THR A 19 3.63 13.48 5.26
N MET A 20 3.35 12.21 5.54
CA MET A 20 4.02 11.48 6.63
C MET A 20 5.52 11.39 6.41
N PHE A 21 5.94 10.98 5.22
CA PHE A 21 7.35 10.86 4.94
C PHE A 21 8.05 12.23 4.78
N ALA A 22 7.36 13.26 4.26
CA ALA A 22 7.90 14.62 4.20
C ALA A 22 8.19 15.21 5.60
N ASN A 23 7.57 14.66 6.65
CA ASN A 23 7.85 15.02 8.04
C ASN A 23 9.06 14.30 8.65
N ILE A 24 9.70 13.37 7.94
CA ILE A 24 10.92 12.69 8.42
C ILE A 24 12.09 13.67 8.30
N PRO A 25 12.78 14.03 9.41
CA PRO A 25 13.95 14.89 9.35
C PRO A 25 15.03 14.30 8.43
N ASN A 26 15.62 15.15 7.58
CA ASN A 26 16.62 14.72 6.60
C ASN A 26 17.81 13.98 7.24
N GLN A 27 18.17 14.29 8.49
CA GLN A 27 19.28 13.65 9.21
C GLN A 27 19.04 12.16 9.49
N ILE A 28 17.77 11.74 9.60
CA ILE A 28 17.39 10.35 9.87
C ILE A 28 16.75 9.66 8.66
N PHE A 29 16.65 10.40 7.56
CA PHE A 29 16.10 9.90 6.33
C PHE A 29 17.16 9.10 5.58
N ILE A 30 16.84 7.87 5.22
CA ILE A 30 17.78 6.93 4.60
C ILE A 30 17.33 6.73 3.16
N ARG A 31 18.07 7.35 2.23
CA ARG A 31 17.85 7.16 0.80
C ARG A 31 18.02 5.68 0.44
N ASP A 32 17.22 5.20 -0.50
CA ASP A 32 17.34 3.85 -1.08
C ASP A 32 17.08 2.71 -0.05
N ALA A 33 16.27 2.96 0.98
CA ALA A 33 15.98 2.02 2.07
C ALA A 33 14.56 1.40 1.99
N GLU A 34 14.23 0.75 0.87
CA GLU A 34 12.88 0.21 0.60
C GLU A 34 12.33 -0.65 1.75
N LYS A 35 13.13 -1.59 2.28
CA LYS A 35 12.70 -2.48 3.38
C LYS A 35 12.42 -1.74 4.70
N TYR A 36 13.15 -0.66 4.96
CA TYR A 36 12.94 0.19 6.14
C TYR A 36 11.59 0.91 6.04
N TYR A 37 11.32 1.52 4.89
CA TYR A 37 10.06 2.23 4.65
C TYR A 37 8.86 1.29 4.53
N HIS A 38 9.04 0.08 3.98
CA HIS A 38 8.02 -0.96 4.04
C HIS A 38 7.67 -1.29 5.50
N SER A 39 8.68 -1.55 6.35
CA SER A 39 8.45 -1.86 7.78
C SER A 39 7.70 -0.74 8.50
N MET A 40 8.04 0.52 8.21
CA MET A 40 7.34 1.68 8.75
C MET A 40 5.88 1.76 8.27
N MET A 41 5.63 1.55 6.97
CA MET A 41 4.28 1.51 6.41
C MET A 41 3.44 0.38 7.03
N HIS A 42 4.02 -0.80 7.23
CA HIS A 42 3.37 -1.92 7.89
C HIS A 42 2.90 -1.55 9.30
N LEU A 43 3.79 -0.97 10.11
CA LEU A 43 3.46 -0.53 11.47
C LEU A 43 2.35 0.53 11.45
N MET A 44 2.46 1.55 10.60
CA MET A 44 1.47 2.62 10.53
C MET A 44 0.08 2.11 10.18
N LEU A 45 -0.03 1.26 9.16
CA LEU A 45 -1.31 0.67 8.73
C LEU A 45 -1.90 -0.26 9.80
N THR A 46 -1.04 -0.98 10.54
CA THR A 46 -1.46 -1.79 11.69
C THR A 46 -2.06 -0.93 12.81
N TYR A 47 -1.41 0.19 13.16
CA TYR A 47 -1.90 1.09 14.22
C TYR A 47 -3.18 1.85 13.85
N LEU A 48 -3.48 1.99 12.56
CA LEU A 48 -4.71 2.62 12.07
C LEU A 48 -5.94 1.72 12.12
N GLY A 49 -5.85 0.57 12.79
CA GLY A 49 -6.97 -0.36 12.98
C GLY A 49 -7.35 -1.13 11.70
N THR A 50 -6.54 -1.02 10.65
CA THR A 50 -6.73 -1.82 9.44
C THR A 50 -5.94 -3.12 9.55
N TYR A 51 -6.57 -4.24 9.19
CA TYR A 51 -5.84 -5.50 9.11
C TYR A 51 -4.97 -5.47 7.85
N ILE A 52 -3.66 -5.58 8.05
CA ILE A 52 -2.66 -5.63 6.98
C ILE A 52 -2.05 -7.02 6.89
N GLU A 53 -1.96 -7.56 5.67
CA GLU A 53 -1.10 -8.68 5.33
C GLU A 53 0.10 -8.10 4.57
N SER A 54 1.33 -8.29 5.03
CA SER A 54 2.54 -7.87 4.31
C SER A 54 3.25 -9.05 3.65
N GLU A 55 3.99 -8.78 2.57
CA GLU A 55 4.72 -9.78 1.78
C GLU A 55 3.81 -10.93 1.31
N VAL A 56 2.64 -10.59 0.79
CA VAL A 56 1.62 -11.57 0.40
C VAL A 56 2.05 -12.29 -0.88
N ASN A 57 2.39 -13.56 -0.74
CA ASN A 57 2.75 -14.42 -1.85
C ASN A 57 1.51 -14.99 -2.56
N THR A 58 1.63 -15.13 -3.87
CA THR A 58 0.67 -15.77 -4.78
C THR A 58 1.41 -16.67 -5.75
N SER A 59 0.68 -17.45 -6.55
CA SER A 59 1.26 -18.27 -7.63
C SER A 59 2.11 -17.46 -8.62
N ASP A 60 1.79 -16.18 -8.79
CA ASP A 60 2.33 -15.34 -9.85
C ASP A 60 3.31 -14.26 -9.35
N GLY A 61 3.62 -14.28 -8.06
CA GLY A 61 4.58 -13.35 -7.45
C GLY A 61 4.14 -12.90 -6.07
N ARG A 62 4.74 -11.80 -5.63
CA ARG A 62 4.53 -11.19 -4.31
C ARG A 62 4.05 -9.75 -4.46
N ILE A 63 3.04 -9.40 -3.65
CA ILE A 63 2.62 -8.01 -3.44
C ILE A 63 3.10 -7.56 -2.05
N ASP A 64 3.55 -6.32 -1.94
CA ASP A 64 4.11 -5.83 -0.68
C ASP A 64 3.09 -5.81 0.45
N SER A 65 1.86 -5.35 0.22
CA SER A 65 0.84 -5.37 1.26
C SER A 65 -0.60 -5.43 0.74
N ILE A 66 -1.46 -6.14 1.48
CA ILE A 66 -2.92 -6.11 1.34
C ILE A 66 -3.52 -5.50 2.60
N VAL A 67 -4.32 -4.45 2.43
CA VAL A 67 -5.04 -3.78 3.53
C VAL A 67 -6.52 -4.08 3.44
N HIS A 68 -7.08 -4.59 4.54
CA HIS A 68 -8.49 -4.92 4.66
C HIS A 68 -9.23 -3.82 5.42
N ALA A 69 -10.10 -3.12 4.70
CA ALA A 69 -11.13 -2.27 5.27
C ALA A 69 -12.47 -3.04 5.31
N PRO A 70 -13.49 -2.55 6.05
CA PRO A 70 -14.80 -3.20 6.12
C PRO A 70 -15.45 -3.40 4.75
N LYS A 71 -15.37 -2.41 3.86
CA LYS A 71 -15.99 -2.43 2.51
C LYS A 71 -15.00 -2.65 1.37
N TYR A 72 -13.71 -2.45 1.62
CA TYR A 72 -12.68 -2.41 0.58
C TYR A 72 -11.50 -3.32 0.92
N ILE A 73 -10.87 -3.86 -0.12
CA ILE A 73 -9.56 -4.50 -0.02
C ILE A 73 -8.62 -3.72 -0.93
N TYR A 74 -7.51 -3.27 -0.37
CA TYR A 74 -6.49 -2.49 -1.07
C TYR A 74 -5.24 -3.34 -1.27
N ALA A 75 -4.73 -3.41 -2.50
CA ALA A 75 -3.35 -3.85 -2.75
C ALA A 75 -2.45 -2.63 -2.76
N PHE A 76 -1.33 -2.69 -2.04
CA PHE A 76 -0.27 -1.70 -2.01
C PHE A 76 1.02 -2.32 -2.54
N GLU A 77 1.66 -1.61 -3.45
CA GLU A 77 3.05 -1.84 -3.85
C GLU A 77 3.85 -0.59 -3.50
N PHE A 78 4.96 -0.77 -2.77
CA PHE A 78 5.90 0.27 -2.38
C PHE A 78 7.13 0.13 -3.28
N LYS A 79 7.47 1.18 -4.04
CA LYS A 79 8.66 1.15 -4.91
C LYS A 79 9.54 2.38 -4.71
N LEU A 80 10.84 2.12 -4.68
CA LEU A 80 11.89 3.10 -4.91
C LEU A 80 12.09 3.22 -6.43
N ASP A 81 12.02 4.44 -6.97
CA ASP A 81 12.29 4.76 -8.38
C ASP A 81 11.43 4.07 -9.46
N ALA A 82 10.20 3.65 -9.14
CA ALA A 82 9.25 3.17 -10.16
C ALA A 82 8.21 4.25 -10.52
N SER A 83 7.49 4.07 -11.63
CA SER A 83 6.33 4.90 -11.96
C SER A 83 5.03 4.30 -11.42
N ALA A 84 4.06 5.17 -11.16
CA ALA A 84 2.73 4.79 -10.68
C ALA A 84 2.07 3.78 -11.61
N ASP A 85 2.19 4.02 -12.92
CA ASP A 85 1.64 3.17 -13.97
C ASP A 85 2.28 1.79 -13.97
N ALA A 86 3.60 1.70 -13.76
CA ALA A 86 4.29 0.41 -13.68
C ALA A 86 3.82 -0.41 -12.48
N ALA A 87 3.68 0.22 -11.31
CA ALA A 87 3.19 -0.44 -10.11
C ALA A 87 1.74 -0.91 -10.27
N LEU A 88 0.85 -0.04 -10.76
CA LEU A 88 -0.55 -0.41 -11.00
C LEU A 88 -0.68 -1.53 -12.02
N LYS A 89 0.09 -1.46 -13.12
CA LYS A 89 0.14 -2.50 -14.15
C LYS A 89 0.57 -3.84 -13.55
N GLN A 90 1.63 -3.87 -12.74
CA GLN A 90 2.07 -5.08 -12.05
C GLN A 90 0.95 -5.67 -11.17
N ILE A 91 0.26 -4.85 -10.38
CA ILE A 91 -0.85 -5.30 -9.51
C ILE A 91 -1.96 -5.95 -10.34
N HIS A 92 -2.30 -5.36 -11.49
CA HIS A 92 -3.37 -5.83 -12.36
C HIS A 92 -2.98 -7.11 -13.12
N GLU A 93 -1.80 -7.13 -13.74
CA GLU A 93 -1.30 -8.26 -14.53
C GLU A 93 -1.08 -9.51 -13.67
N LYS A 94 -0.56 -9.34 -12.45
CA LYS A 94 -0.38 -10.44 -11.50
C LYS A 94 -1.67 -10.86 -10.81
N GLY A 95 -2.74 -10.06 -10.95
CA GLY A 95 -4.06 -10.41 -10.45
C GLY A 95 -4.11 -10.62 -8.93
N TYR A 96 -3.27 -9.94 -8.15
CA TYR A 96 -3.10 -10.19 -6.71
C TYR A 96 -4.41 -10.09 -5.90
N LEU A 97 -5.37 -9.30 -6.37
CA LEU A 97 -6.68 -9.15 -5.74
C LEU A 97 -7.67 -10.29 -6.09
N SER A 98 -7.33 -11.18 -7.03
CA SER A 98 -8.23 -12.22 -7.54
C SER A 98 -8.68 -13.20 -6.46
N LYS A 99 -7.81 -13.56 -5.51
CA LYS A 99 -8.16 -14.47 -4.42
C LYS A 99 -9.22 -13.91 -3.47
N TYR A 100 -9.48 -12.60 -3.53
CA TYR A 100 -10.48 -11.93 -2.70
C TYR A 100 -11.81 -11.65 -3.41
N LYS A 101 -11.99 -12.02 -4.69
CA LYS A 101 -13.22 -11.76 -5.47
C LYS A 101 -14.50 -12.32 -4.84
N HIS A 102 -14.40 -13.40 -4.07
CA HIS A 102 -15.54 -14.02 -3.36
C HIS A 102 -15.91 -13.29 -2.07
N ARG A 103 -15.02 -12.42 -1.56
CA ARG A 103 -15.34 -11.54 -0.43
C ARG A 103 -16.27 -10.47 -0.99
N LYS A 104 -17.45 -10.25 -0.38
CA LYS A 104 -18.42 -9.21 -0.75
C LYS A 104 -17.90 -7.78 -0.49
N LYS A 105 -16.68 -7.49 -0.93
CA LYS A 105 -15.92 -6.24 -0.74
C LYS A 105 -15.48 -5.73 -2.11
N THR A 106 -15.35 -4.41 -2.22
CA THR A 106 -14.84 -3.79 -3.44
C THR A 106 -13.32 -3.88 -3.47
N LEU A 107 -12.77 -4.39 -4.56
CA LEU A 107 -11.32 -4.50 -4.78
C LEU A 107 -10.79 -3.17 -5.32
N SER A 108 -9.73 -2.65 -4.72
CA SER A 108 -9.08 -1.41 -5.13
C SER A 108 -7.57 -1.62 -5.17
N SER A 109 -6.92 -1.10 -6.20
CA SER A 109 -5.45 -1.03 -6.25
C SER A 109 -5.02 0.35 -5.79
N LEU A 110 -3.96 0.39 -4.99
CA LEU A 110 -3.23 1.57 -4.60
C LEU A 110 -1.76 1.33 -4.95
N TRP A 111 -1.07 2.38 -5.35
CA TRP A 111 0.38 2.36 -5.53
C TRP A 111 0.95 3.39 -4.56
N THR A 112 2.22 3.29 -4.19
CA THR A 112 2.91 4.42 -3.56
C THR A 112 4.37 4.49 -3.99
N ILE A 113 4.84 5.73 -4.22
CA ILE A 113 6.23 6.04 -4.61
C ILE A 113 6.76 7.13 -3.70
N LYS A 114 8.07 7.04 -3.49
CA LYS A 114 9.05 7.84 -2.73
C LYS A 114 9.32 7.29 -1.33
N TYR A 115 10.59 7.15 -0.93
CA TYR A 115 11.77 7.98 -1.26
C TYR A 115 13.07 7.18 -1.38
#